data_AF-A0A538M374-F1
#
_entry.id   AF-A0A538M374-F1
#
_cell.length_a   1.000
_cell.length_b   1.000
_cell.length_c   1.000
_cell.angle_alpha   90.00
_cell.angle_beta   90.00
_cell.angle_gamma   90.00
#
_symmetry.space_group_name_H-M   'P 1'
#
loop_
_entity.id
_entity.type
_entity.pdbx_description
1 polymer ?
#
loop_
_entity_poly.entity_id
_entity_poly.type
_entity_poly.pdbx_seq_one_letter_code
_entity_poly.pdbx_strand_id
1 'polypeptide(L)' 'MDGEPRGQRLRSFLLGGLVGASAVLAAARRRRPRARQTPPGLAAFEDAPCFRETLDREKRP' A
#
# COMPACT_ATOMS: atom_id res chain seq x y z
N MET A 1 -25.77 16.61 29.32
CA MET A 1 -24.69 16.20 28.40
C MET A 1 -23.68 17.31 28.37
N ASP A 2 -22.58 17.07 29.07
CA ASP A 2 -21.58 18.06 29.44
C ASP A 2 -20.91 18.70 28.22
N GLY A 3 -20.78 20.03 28.29
CA GLY A 3 -20.17 20.86 27.28
C GLY A 3 -18.67 20.64 27.24
N GLU A 4 -18.22 19.59 26.55
CA GLU A 4 -16.81 19.48 26.17
C GLU A 4 -16.36 20.75 25.42
N PRO A 5 -15.22 21.36 25.78
CA PRO A 5 -14.76 22.58 25.15
C PRO A 5 -14.57 22.31 23.66
N ARG A 6 -15.15 23.16 22.80
CA ARG A 6 -15.16 22.99 21.33
C ARG A 6 -13.78 22.62 20.75
N GLY A 7 -12.69 23.06 21.38
CA GLY A 7 -11.32 22.71 21.01
C GLY A 7 -10.96 21.22 21.16
N GLN A 8 -11.55 20.48 22.09
CA GLN A 8 -11.27 19.06 22.29
C GLN A 8 -11.88 18.20 21.17
N ARG A 9 -13.09 18.53 20.72
CA ARG A 9 -13.71 17.88 19.56
C ARG A 9 -12.91 18.13 18.27
N LEU A 10 -12.49 19.39 18.05
CA LEU A 10 -11.67 19.75 16.89
C LEU A 10 -10.34 18.98 16.86
N ARG A 11 -9.69 18.82 18.02
CA ARG A 11 -8.48 18.01 18.16
C ARG A 11 -8.73 16.55 17.80
N SER A 12 -9.82 15.95 18.25
CA SER A 12 -10.17 14.58 17.90
C SER A 12 -10.39 14.38 16.40
N PHE A 13 -11.01 15.35 15.71
CA PHE A 13 -11.16 15.32 14.25
C PHE A 13 -9.81 15.43 13.52
N LEU A 14 -8.92 16.32 13.96
CA LEU A 14 -7.59 16.46 13.36
C LEU A 14 -6.73 15.20 13.56
N LEU A 15 -6.77 14.62 14.76
CA LEU A 15 -6.06 13.37 15.06
C LEU A 15 -6.63 12.21 14.24
N GLY A 16 -7.96 12.07 14.17
CA GLY A 16 -8.61 11.06 13.33
C GLY A 16 -8.27 11.22 11.85
N GLY A 17 -8.27 12.46 11.34
CA GLY A 17 -7.87 12.77 9.97
C GLY A 17 -6.41 12.42 9.67
N LEU A 18 -5.49 12.75 10.59
CA LEU A 18 -4.06 12.43 10.45
C LEU A 18 -3.81 10.91 10.43
N VAL A 19 -4.47 10.17 11.31
CA VAL A 19 -4.38 8.71 11.37
C VAL A 19 -4.95 8.08 10.10
N GLY A 20 -6.11 8.55 9.62
CA GLY A 20 -6.69 8.08 8.37
C GLY A 20 -5.80 8.36 7.15
N ALA A 21 -5.26 9.59 7.05
CA ALA A 21 -4.38 9.98 5.96
C ALA A 21 -3.08 9.17 5.95
N SER A 22 -2.47 8.94 7.11
CA SER A 22 -1.26 8.12 7.23
C SER A 22 -1.49 6.65 6.88
N ALA A 23 -2.64 6.08 7.26
CA ALA A 23 -3.03 4.73 6.86
C ALA A 23 -3.18 4.59 5.34
N VAL A 24 -3.87 5.56 4.69
CA VAL A 24 -3.99 5.59 3.23
C VAL A 24 -2.62 5.73 2.56
N LEU A 25 -1.76 6.61 3.07
CA LEU A 25 -0.41 6.80 2.54
C LEU A 25 0.44 5.53 2.66
N ALA A 26 0.36 4.84 3.80
CA ALA A 26 1.06 3.58 4.04
C ALA A 26 0.54 2.46 3.14
N ALA A 27 -0.77 2.36 2.95
CA ALA A 27 -1.38 1.41 2.03
C ALA A 27 -0.98 1.70 0.57
N ALA A 28 -0.95 2.96 0.16
CA ALA A 28 -0.48 3.36 -1.17
C ALA A 28 1.00 3.03 -1.38
N ARG A 29 1.85 3.26 -0.36
CA ARG A 29 3.27 2.86 -0.40
C ARG A 29 3.45 1.34 -0.46
N ARG A 30 2.64 0.57 0.27
CA ARG A 30 2.64 -0.91 0.21
C ARG A 30 2.16 -1.44 -1.14
N ARG A 31 1.16 -0.79 -1.74
CA ARG A 31 0.63 -1.15 -3.06
C ARG A 31 1.58 -0.79 -4.20
N ARG A 32 2.49 0.17 -4.00
CA ARG A 32 3.53 0.44 -4.99
C ARG A 32 4.33 -0.85 -5.16
N PRO A 33 4.36 -1.46 -6.36
CA PRO A 33 5.10 -2.69 -6.56
C PRO A 33 6.54 -2.39 -6.23
N ARG A 34 7.00 -2.89 -5.07
CA ARG A 34 8.42 -2.88 -4.73
C ARG A 34 9.06 -3.62 -5.88
N ALA A 35 9.89 -2.93 -6.67
CA ALA A 35 10.64 -3.55 -7.76
C ALA A 35 11.22 -4.83 -7.18
N ARG A 36 10.71 -5.97 -7.66
CA ARG A 36 11.08 -7.27 -7.11
C ARG A 36 12.59 -7.32 -7.30
N GLN A 37 13.33 -7.29 -6.20
CA GLN A 37 14.78 -7.43 -6.28
C GLN A 37 15.01 -8.90 -6.60
N THR A 38 14.93 -9.25 -7.88
CA THR A 38 15.27 -10.59 -8.32
C THR A 38 16.77 -10.76 -8.15
N PRO A 39 17.23 -11.83 -7.50
CA PRO A 39 18.64 -12.11 -7.41
C PRO A 39 19.24 -12.18 -8.83
N PRO A 40 20.46 -11.69 -9.05
CA PRO A 40 20.99 -11.43 -10.39
C PRO A 40 21.03 -12.65 -11.32
N GLY A 41 21.06 -13.88 -10.77
CA GLY A 41 21.03 -15.12 -11.56
C GLY A 41 19.64 -15.57 -12.02
N LEU A 42 18.56 -15.04 -11.45
CA LEU A 42 17.19 -15.40 -11.81
C LEU A 42 16.58 -14.49 -12.88
N ALA A 43 17.20 -13.34 -13.15
CA ALA A 43 16.73 -12.39 -14.16
C ALA A 43 16.64 -13.01 -15.57
N ALA A 44 17.56 -13.91 -15.93
CA ALA A 44 17.53 -14.61 -17.23
C ALA A 44 16.30 -15.53 -17.40
N PHE A 45 15.74 -16.03 -16.30
CA PHE A 45 14.54 -16.87 -16.31
C PHE A 45 13.25 -16.06 -16.33
N GLU A 46 13.29 -14.77 -15.95
CA GLU A 46 12.12 -13.87 -16.03
C GLU A 46 11.73 -13.53 -17.48
N ASP A 47 12.69 -13.61 -18.41
CA ASP A 47 12.45 -13.45 -19.84
C ASP A 47 11.96 -14.73 -20.53
N ALA A 48 11.90 -15.87 -19.83
CA ALA A 48 11.38 -17.08 -20.40
C ALA A 48 9.86 -16.93 -20.70
N PRO A 49 9.40 -17.31 -21.90
CA PRO A 49 8.00 -17.14 -22.29
C PRO A 49 7.03 -17.89 -21.35
N CYS A 50 7.42 -19.05 -20.85
CA CYS A 50 6.63 -19.83 -19.89
C CYS A 50 6.43 -19.11 -18.53
N PHE A 51 7.40 -18.30 -18.11
CA PHE A 51 7.31 -17.54 -16.87
C PHE A 51 6.32 -16.37 -16.99
N ARG A 52 6.34 -15.65 -18.12
CA ARG A 52 5.41 -14.54 -18.39
C ARG A 52 3.96 -15.01 -18.45
N GLU A 53 3.70 -16.15 -19.09
CA GLU A 53 2.35 -16.71 -19.18
C GLU A 53 1.79 -17.11 -17.81
N THR A 54 2.66 -17.61 -16.91
CA THR A 54 2.29 -17.94 -15.53
C THR A 54 1.93 -16.68 -14.74
N LEU A 55 2.72 -15.60 -14.88
CA LEU A 55 2.43 -14.32 -14.24
C LEU A 55 1.13 -13.67 -14.73
N ASP A 56 0.81 -13.79 -16.01
CA ASP A 56 -0.43 -13.23 -16.57
C ASP A 56 -1.68 -13.99 -16.07
N ARG A 57 -1.57 -15.31 -15.83
CA ARG A 57 -2.63 -16.08 -15.18
C ARG A 57 -2.85 -15.66 -13.73
N GLU A 58 -1.78 -15.41 -12.99
CA GLU A 58 -1.85 -15.00 -11.58
C GLU A 58 -2.40 -13.58 -11.39
N LYS A 59 -2.20 -12.69 -12.39
CA LYS A 59 -2.74 -11.32 -12.39
C LYS A 59 -4.22 -11.23 -12.74
N ARG A 60 -4.81 -12.25 -13.36
CA ARG A 60 -6.23 -12.27 -13.70
C ARG A 60 -6.98 -12.88 -12.50
N PRO A 61 -7.69 -12.07 -11.70
CA PRO A 61 -8.41 -12.53 -10.52
C PRO A 61 -9.56 -13.48 -10.86
#